data_AF-A0A150XFE2-F1
#
_entry.id   AF-A0A150XFE2-F1
#
_cell.length_a   1.000
_cell.length_b   1.000
_cell.length_c   1.000
_cell.angle_alpha   90.00
_cell.angle_beta   90.00
_cell.angle_gamma   90.00
#
_symmetry.space_group_name_H-M   'P 1'
#
loop_
_entity.id
_entity.type
_entity.pdbx_description
1 polymer ?
#
loop_
_entity_poly.entity_id
_entity_poly.type
_entity_poly.pdbx_seq_one_letter_code
_entity_poly.pdbx_strand_id
1 'polypeptide(L)' 'MAKKKTDEKPKVAKELDGLELNIDSFGEIQKSLPIDKINEFLNKKVDDKKLRDRDDLDEIKGTDEEE' A
#
# COMPACT_ATOMS: atom_id res chain seq x y z
N MET A 1 -35.81 12.96 5.72
CA MET A 1 -35.13 12.71 4.43
C MET A 1 -33.80 12.06 4.75
N ALA A 2 -33.62 10.77 4.42
CA ALA A 2 -32.40 10.04 4.73
C ALA A 2 -31.23 10.63 3.92
N LYS A 3 -30.14 10.98 4.60
CA LYS A 3 -28.94 11.55 3.98
C LYS A 3 -28.34 10.49 3.06
N LYS A 4 -28.51 10.67 1.74
CA LYS A 4 -27.89 9.81 0.72
C LYS A 4 -26.39 9.92 0.93
N LYS A 5 -25.75 8.84 1.40
CA LYS A 5 -24.29 8.77 1.45
C LYS A 5 -23.83 8.87 0.01
N THR A 6 -23.20 9.96 -0.34
CA THR A 6 -22.51 10.08 -1.63
C THR A 6 -21.30 9.17 -1.53
N ASP A 7 -21.26 8.13 -2.37
CA ASP A 7 -20.06 7.32 -2.64
C ASP A 7 -19.01 8.22 -3.30
N GLU A 8 -18.45 9.14 -2.52
CA GLU A 8 -17.33 9.96 -2.95
C GLU A 8 -16.11 9.06 -2.91
N LYS A 9 -15.53 8.79 -4.09
CA LYS A 9 -14.32 7.97 -4.19
C LYS A 9 -13.25 8.58 -3.28
N PRO A 10 -12.55 7.77 -2.47
CA PRO A 10 -11.48 8.27 -1.63
C PRO A 10 -10.42 8.97 -2.49
N LYS A 11 -9.88 10.09 -1.99
CA LYS A 11 -8.79 10.81 -2.66
C LYS A 11 -7.52 9.95 -2.57
N VAL A 12 -7.29 9.15 -3.61
CA VAL A 12 -6.11 8.31 -3.77
C VAL A 12 -5.06 9.02 -4.64
N ALA A 13 -3.79 8.60 -4.51
CA ALA A 13 -2.75 9.04 -5.44
C ALA A 13 -3.11 8.60 -6.86
N LYS A 14 -2.66 9.34 -7.88
CA LYS A 14 -2.90 8.97 -9.29
C LYS A 14 -2.40 7.56 -9.62
N GLU A 15 -1.32 7.13 -8.98
CA GLU A 15 -0.72 5.79 -9.14
C GLU A 15 -1.60 4.67 -8.56
N LEU A 16 -2.53 5.00 -7.66
CA LEU A 16 -3.47 4.07 -7.01
C LEU A 16 -4.92 4.36 -7.45
N ASP A 17 -5.12 5.07 -8.56
CA ASP A 17 -6.46 5.32 -9.08
C ASP A 17 -7.13 3.99 -9.47
N GLY A 18 -8.37 3.80 -9.00
CA GLY A 18 -9.08 2.52 -9.12
C GLY A 18 -8.77 1.48 -8.03
N LEU A 19 -8.01 1.83 -6.98
CA LEU A 19 -7.89 1.02 -5.77
C LEU A 19 -9.22 1.03 -4.99
N GLU A 20 -9.90 -0.10 -4.95
CA GLU A 20 -11.04 -0.36 -4.08
C GLU A 20 -10.61 -1.35 -3.00
N LEU A 21 -10.86 -1.00 -1.74
CA LEU A 21 -10.57 -1.82 -0.57
C LEU A 21 -11.87 -2.06 0.18
N ASN A 22 -12.25 -3.33 0.30
CA ASN A 22 -13.40 -3.76 1.05
C ASN A 22 -12.96 -4.78 2.12
N ILE A 23 -13.59 -4.72 3.29
CA ILE A 23 -13.39 -5.69 4.36
C ILE A 23 -14.69 -6.47 4.47
N ASP A 24 -14.61 -7.78 4.35
CA ASP A 24 -15.79 -8.64 4.49
C ASP A 24 -16.16 -8.85 5.96
N SER A 25 -17.25 -9.56 6.23
CA SER A 25 -17.67 -9.83 7.62
C SER A 25 -16.76 -10.79 8.38
N PHE A 26 -15.87 -11.49 7.69
CA PHE A 26 -14.87 -12.39 8.25
C PHE A 26 -13.51 -11.71 8.47
N GLY A 27 -13.36 -10.44 8.08
CA GLY A 27 -12.12 -9.68 8.20
C GLY A 27 -11.15 -9.87 7.03
N GLU A 28 -11.58 -10.50 5.93
CA GLU A 28 -10.79 -10.63 4.73
C GLU A 28 -10.73 -9.29 3.97
N ILE A 29 -9.53 -8.93 3.51
CA ILE A 29 -9.31 -7.71 2.74
C ILE A 29 -9.42 -8.02 1.25
N GLN A 30 -10.47 -7.51 0.62
CA GLN A 30 -10.68 -7.59 -0.82
C GLN A 30 -10.18 -6.31 -1.49
N LYS A 31 -9.31 -6.48 -2.49
CA LYS A 31 -8.71 -5.38 -3.24
C LYS A 31 -8.90 -5.57 -4.74
N SER A 32 -9.16 -4.47 -5.46
CA SER A 32 -9.29 -4.48 -6.92
C SER A 32 -7.93 -4.49 -7.65
N LEU A 33 -6.88 -3.95 -7.01
CA LEU A 33 -5.53 -3.89 -7.58
C LEU A 33 -4.65 -5.06 -7.13
N PRO A 34 -3.71 -5.50 -7.99
CA PRO A 34 -2.75 -6.54 -7.63
C PRO A 34 -1.85 -6.10 -6.48
N ILE A 35 -1.51 -7.05 -5.62
CA ILE A 35 -0.68 -6.82 -4.43
C ILE A 35 0.70 -6.27 -4.77
N ASP A 36 1.28 -6.71 -5.89
CA ASP A 36 2.63 -6.30 -6.29
C ASP A 36 2.72 -4.80 -6.54
N LYS A 37 1.72 -4.21 -7.22
CA LYS A 37 1.67 -2.77 -7.46
C LYS A 37 1.51 -1.96 -6.17
N ILE A 38 0.76 -2.50 -5.21
CA ILE A 38 0.58 -1.85 -3.91
C ILE A 38 1.90 -1.90 -3.12
N ASN A 39 2.58 -3.04 -3.12
CA ASN A 39 3.86 -3.20 -2.44
C ASN A 39 4.93 -2.29 -3.06
N GLU A 40 5.00 -2.21 -4.39
CA GLU A 40 5.93 -1.33 -5.09
C GLU A 40 5.69 0.15 -4.72
N PHE A 41 4.41 0.56 -4.71
CA PHE A 41 4.03 1.90 -4.29
C PHE A 41 4.44 2.19 -2.83
N LEU A 42 4.18 1.23 -1.93
CA LEU A 42 4.53 1.37 -0.51
C LEU A 42 6.05 1.44 -0.32
N ASN A 43 6.82 0.53 -0.91
CA ASN A 43 8.28 0.52 -0.81
C ASN A 43 8.91 1.82 -1.34
N LYS A 44 8.30 2.44 -2.36
CA LYS A 44 8.79 3.70 -2.95
C LYS A 44 8.44 4.94 -2.13
N LYS A 45 7.30 4.96 -1.46
CA LYS A 45 6.72 6.18 -0.84
C LYS A 45 6.70 6.15 0.68
N VAL A 46 6.73 4.97 1.27
CA VAL A 46 6.59 4.75 2.71
C VAL A 46 7.84 4.07 3.21
N ASP A 47 8.41 4.65 4.24
CA ASP A 47 9.54 4.08 4.95
C ASP A 47 9.07 2.87 5.79
N ASP A 48 9.71 1.72 5.62
CA ASP A 48 9.33 0.50 6.33
C ASP A 48 9.81 0.56 7.77
N LYS A 49 8.87 0.90 8.66
CA LYS A 49 9.12 1.02 10.09
C LYS A 49 9.70 -0.25 10.72
N LYS A 50 9.46 -1.44 10.15
CA LYS A 50 10.00 -2.70 10.68
C LYS A 50 11.49 -2.87 10.39
N LEU A 51 12.01 -2.11 9.44
CA LEU A 51 13.39 -2.19 8.97
C LEU A 51 14.27 -1.08 9.54
N ARG A 52 13.69 -0.11 10.26
CA ARG A 52 14.44 1.03 10.83
C ARG A 52 15.44 0.65 11.90
N ASP A 53 15.12 -0.35 12.70
CA ASP A 53 15.93 -0.79 13.84
C ASP A 53 16.87 -1.94 13.47
N ARG A 54 17.03 -2.22 12.16
CA ARG A 54 17.95 -3.24 11.67
C ARG A 54 19.29 -2.62 11.35
N ASP A 55 20.30 -2.96 12.15
CA ASP A 55 21.68 -2.49 11.96
C ASP A 55 22.31 -3.05 10.67
N ASP A 56 21.79 -4.16 10.15
CA ASP A 56 22.26 -4.83 8.92
C ASP A 56 21.61 -4.30 7.64
N LEU A 57 20.69 -3.35 7.74
CA LEU A 57 19.93 -2.88 6.57
C LEU A 57 20.81 -2.17 5.54
N ASP A 58 21.76 -1.35 6.01
CA ASP A 58 22.67 -0.60 5.15
C ASP A 58 23.66 -1.51 4.41
N GLU A 59 24.03 -2.64 5.00
CA GLU A 59 24.92 -3.63 4.39
C GLU A 59 24.21 -4.42 3.27
N ILE A 60 22.93 -4.75 3.48
CA ILE A 60 22.13 -5.49 2.49
C ILE A 60 21.68 -4.58 1.34
N LYS A 61 21.36 -3.32 1.61
CA LYS A 61 20.89 -2.39 0.57
C LYS A 61 21.96 -2.04 -0.45
N GLY A 62 23.24 -2.15 -0.09
CA GLY A 62 24.37 -1.97 -0.99
C GLY A 62 24.57 -3.13 -1.98
N THR A 63 24.11 -4.34 -1.66
CA THR A 63 24.28 -5.51 -2.53
C THR A 63 23.26 -5.62 -3.66
N ASP A 64 22.08 -5.01 -3.53
CA ASP A 64 21.05 -5.03 -4.58
C ASP A 64 21.30 -4.00 -5.70
N GLU A 65 22.22 -3.04 -5.53
CA GLU A 65 22.55 -2.04 -6.55
C GLU A 65 23.71 -2.47 -7.49
N GLU A 66 24.35 -3.61 -7.24
CA GLU A 66 25.51 -4.11 -8.01
C GLU A 66 25.23 -5.31 -8.93
N GLU A 67 23.98 -5.80 -9.06
CA GLU A 67 23.58 -6.84 -10.05
C GLU A 67 22.78 -6.30 -11.26
#